data_AF-A0A5J6L5N0-F1
#
_entry.id   AF-A0A5J6L5N0-F1
#
_cell.length_a   1.000
_cell.length_b   1.000
_cell.length_c   1.000
_cell.angle_alpha   90.00
_cell.angle_beta   90.00
_cell.angle_gamma   90.00
#
_symmetry.space_group_name_H-M   'P 1'
#
loop_
_entity.id
_entity.type
_entity.pdbx_description
1 polymer ?
#
loop_
_entity_poly.entity_id
_entity_poly.type
_entity_poly.pdbx_seq_one_letter_code
_entity_poly.pdbx_strand_id
1 'polypeptide(L)'
;MRVESLADSPALEVNRSHASRAIAEALKCPGNARVGAVIARGDTILATGFRGELDGLHAEQVALVKAEDRGLNVRGATLFTTLEPCANSRTRRVPCAELIASAGIGEVHIGEYDPNPQIYRRGWKQLRDHGVALRDFPADLRESAHQAGHNFTKLFTRGYGMSAGAKFDFTQNGGRFTIAVDEDEGSPAWGTEWSNCGARAIYLYGGQSGIVALARYAEQFDEIDDPDALDYGHHSPKIAVGSIGVMRNEHGHVLCKVTAIEPTEDYGGTGHVSVTINWQIRLR
;
A
#
# COMPACT_ATOMS: atom_id res chain seq x y z
N MET A 1 -38.02 -12.39 22.35
CA MET A 1 -36.58 -12.60 22.59
C MET A 1 -35.86 -11.56 21.73
N ARG A 2 -35.36 -10.47 22.34
CA ARG A 2 -34.72 -9.38 21.61
C ARG A 2 -33.44 -9.92 20.96
N VAL A 3 -33.30 -9.70 19.66
CA VAL A 3 -32.05 -9.91 18.93
C VAL A 3 -31.16 -8.73 19.33
N GLU A 4 -30.24 -8.94 20.26
CA GLU A 4 -29.19 -7.96 20.52
C GLU A 4 -28.33 -7.86 19.26
N SER A 5 -28.27 -6.66 18.71
CA SER A 5 -27.39 -6.31 17.60
C SER A 5 -25.94 -6.61 18.00
N LEU A 6 -25.24 -7.43 17.21
CA LEU A 6 -23.81 -7.73 17.36
C LEU A 6 -22.90 -6.49 17.26
N ALA A 7 -23.46 -5.30 17.01
CA ALA A 7 -22.74 -4.04 16.88
C ALA A 7 -22.34 -3.39 18.21
N ASP A 8 -22.93 -3.78 19.35
CA ASP A 8 -22.79 -3.08 20.65
C ASP A 8 -22.16 -3.96 21.77
N SER A 9 -21.03 -4.63 21.50
CA SER A 9 -20.29 -5.29 22.60
C SER A 9 -19.26 -4.33 23.22
N PRO A 10 -19.13 -4.25 24.55
CA PRO A 10 -18.15 -3.38 25.23
C PRO A 10 -16.70 -3.59 24.77
N ALA A 11 -16.35 -4.83 24.39
CA ALA A 11 -15.04 -5.16 23.86
C ALA A 11 -14.76 -4.51 22.49
N LEU A 12 -15.79 -4.40 21.63
CA LEU A 12 -15.67 -3.69 20.35
C LEU A 12 -15.44 -2.19 20.58
N GLU A 13 -16.16 -1.57 21.51
CA GLU A 13 -16.00 -0.16 21.84
C GLU A 13 -14.58 0.16 22.37
N VAL A 14 -14.04 -0.70 23.24
CA VAL A 14 -12.66 -0.59 23.73
C VAL A 14 -11.65 -0.69 22.59
N ASN A 15 -11.80 -1.68 21.69
CA ASN A 15 -10.91 -1.83 20.54
C ASN A 15 -10.98 -0.63 19.60
N ARG A 16 -12.17 -0.05 19.39
CA ARG A 16 -12.36 1.19 18.62
C ARG A 16 -11.64 2.38 19.26
N SER A 17 -11.68 2.49 20.58
CA SER A 17 -10.96 3.52 21.33
C SER A 17 -9.44 3.41 21.14
N HIS A 18 -8.89 2.19 21.24
CA HIS A 18 -7.46 1.95 21.02
C HIS A 18 -7.02 2.20 19.57
N ALA A 19 -7.83 1.79 18.60
CA ALA A 19 -7.61 2.09 17.18
C ALA A 19 -7.60 3.62 16.92
N SER A 20 -8.56 4.34 17.51
CA SER A 20 -8.61 5.81 17.44
C SER A 20 -7.38 6.44 18.09
N ARG A 21 -6.90 5.89 19.21
CA ARG A 21 -5.65 6.34 19.84
C ARG A 21 -4.45 6.10 18.94
N ALA A 22 -4.35 4.96 18.26
CA ALA A 22 -3.25 4.69 17.32
C ALA A 22 -3.22 5.73 16.19
N ILE A 23 -4.37 6.13 15.67
CA ILE A 23 -4.47 7.22 14.67
C ILE A 23 -3.99 8.55 15.27
N ALA A 24 -4.40 8.88 16.51
CA ALA A 24 -3.93 10.08 17.19
C ALA A 24 -2.41 10.08 17.41
N GLU A 25 -1.79 8.92 17.67
CA GLU A 25 -0.32 8.79 17.72
C GLU A 25 0.30 9.00 16.33
N ALA A 26 -0.28 8.45 15.27
CA ALA A 26 0.20 8.65 13.90
C ALA A 26 0.26 10.15 13.51
N LEU A 27 -0.72 10.94 13.94
CA LEU A 27 -0.76 12.38 13.68
C LEU A 27 0.36 13.19 14.36
N LYS A 28 1.05 12.63 15.36
CA LYS A 28 2.22 13.25 15.99
C LYS A 28 3.51 13.07 15.16
N CYS A 29 3.49 12.20 14.15
CA CYS A 29 4.65 11.93 13.31
C CYS A 29 5.11 13.20 12.56
N PRO A 30 6.40 13.57 12.64
CA PRO A 30 6.93 14.77 11.99
C PRO A 30 7.11 14.63 10.46
N GLY A 31 6.98 13.42 9.90
CA GLY A 31 7.25 13.12 8.49
C GLY A 31 6.05 12.58 7.69
N ASN A 32 6.31 12.21 6.44
CA ASN A 32 5.27 11.79 5.47
C ASN A 32 4.74 10.36 5.69
N ALA A 33 5.53 9.48 6.30
CA ALA A 33 5.12 8.13 6.70
C ALA A 33 4.56 8.16 8.13
N ARG A 34 3.32 8.62 8.28
CA ARG A 34 2.67 8.70 9.58
C ARG A 34 2.15 7.34 10.00
N VAL A 35 2.74 6.77 11.05
CA VAL A 35 2.33 5.48 11.61
C VAL A 35 2.26 5.62 13.12
N GLY A 36 1.18 5.10 13.71
CA GLY A 36 0.97 5.08 15.15
C GLY A 36 0.63 3.67 15.63
N ALA A 37 1.03 3.36 16.86
CA ALA A 37 0.88 2.06 17.47
C ALA A 37 0.46 2.18 18.94
N VAL A 38 -0.40 1.28 19.40
CA VAL A 38 -0.87 1.16 20.78
C VAL A 38 -0.84 -0.31 21.19
N ILE A 39 -0.15 -0.64 22.27
CA ILE A 39 -0.22 -1.96 22.90
C ILE A 39 -1.16 -1.85 24.10
N ALA A 40 -2.20 -2.68 24.14
CA ALA A 40 -3.21 -2.66 25.19
C ALA A 40 -3.60 -4.07 25.65
N ARG A 41 -4.11 -4.17 26.87
CA ARG A 41 -4.73 -5.36 27.43
C ARG A 41 -6.09 -4.97 28.01
N GLY A 42 -7.17 -5.37 27.34
CA GLY A 42 -8.50 -4.88 27.67
C GLY A 42 -8.59 -3.37 27.47
N ASP A 43 -9.07 -2.65 28.47
CA ASP A 43 -9.17 -1.19 28.48
C ASP A 43 -7.83 -0.46 28.74
N THR A 44 -6.82 -1.19 29.21
CA THR A 44 -5.57 -0.62 29.71
C THR A 44 -4.52 -0.53 28.61
N ILE A 45 -4.05 0.68 28.33
CA ILE A 45 -2.91 0.92 27.44
C ILE A 45 -1.61 0.64 28.20
N LEU A 46 -0.80 -0.27 27.67
CA LEU A 46 0.52 -0.58 28.21
C LEU A 46 1.57 0.40 27.67
N ALA A 47 1.55 0.63 26.36
CA ALA A 47 2.47 1.55 25.70
C ALA A 47 1.90 2.09 24.39
N THR A 48 2.40 3.25 23.97
CA THR A 48 2.11 3.87 22.69
C THR A 48 3.39 4.22 21.98
N GLY A 49 3.33 4.30 20.65
CA GLY A 49 4.45 4.74 19.83
C GLY A 49 3.98 5.36 18.54
N PHE A 50 4.80 6.25 18.00
CA PHE A 50 4.64 6.75 16.63
C PHE A 50 5.99 6.76 15.90
N ARG A 51 5.96 6.70 14.57
CA ARG A 51 7.19 6.64 13.78
C ARG A 51 8.03 7.90 13.98
N GLY A 52 9.30 7.68 14.33
CA GLY A 52 10.26 8.77 14.58
C GLY A 52 10.16 9.40 15.97
N GLU A 53 9.35 8.86 16.89
CA GLU A 53 9.37 9.28 18.29
C GLU A 53 10.70 8.98 18.97
N LEU A 54 11.25 7.79 18.70
CA LEU A 54 12.62 7.43 19.01
C LEU A 54 13.39 7.30 17.70
N ASP A 55 14.65 7.73 17.71
CA ASP A 55 15.42 7.91 16.49
C ASP A 55 15.51 6.62 15.63
N GLY A 56 15.05 6.75 14.38
CA GLY A 56 15.01 5.68 13.39
C GLY A 56 14.07 4.51 13.70
N LEU A 57 13.21 4.56 14.73
CA LEU A 57 12.30 3.46 15.07
C LEU A 57 10.90 3.63 14.46
N HIS A 58 10.31 2.49 14.08
CA HIS A 58 8.91 2.39 13.69
C HIS A 58 7.98 2.46 14.92
N ALA A 59 6.70 2.77 14.69
CA ALA A 59 5.74 2.96 15.77
C ALA A 59 5.62 1.74 16.69
N GLU A 60 5.57 0.54 16.10
CA GLU A 60 5.46 -0.73 16.84
C GLU A 60 6.71 -1.01 17.66
N GLN A 61 7.90 -0.68 17.12
CA GLN A 61 9.16 -0.80 17.83
C GLN A 61 9.21 0.15 19.04
N VAL A 62 8.80 1.41 18.84
CA VAL A 62 8.73 2.38 19.93
C VAL A 62 7.80 1.91 21.04
N ALA A 63 6.61 1.39 20.68
CA ALA A 63 5.66 0.89 21.65
C ALA A 63 6.21 -0.31 22.44
N LEU A 64 6.89 -1.25 21.77
CA LEU A 64 7.54 -2.40 22.43
C LEU A 64 8.67 -1.97 23.37
N VAL A 65 9.58 -1.10 22.90
CA VAL A 65 10.70 -0.58 23.71
C VAL A 65 10.18 0.13 24.96
N LYS A 66 9.18 1.00 24.83
CA LYS A 66 8.59 1.69 25.99
C LYS A 66 7.90 0.75 26.97
N ALA A 67 7.29 -0.33 26.49
CA ALA A 67 6.69 -1.32 27.37
C ALA A 67 7.77 -2.06 28.16
N GLU A 68 8.86 -2.44 27.48
CA GLU A 68 10.02 -3.10 28.10
C GLU A 68 10.71 -2.19 29.14
N ASP A 69 10.99 -0.92 28.80
CA ASP A 69 11.60 0.07 29.71
C ASP A 69 10.78 0.28 30.99
N ARG A 70 9.46 0.08 30.91
CA ARG A 70 8.53 0.20 32.05
C ARG A 70 8.31 -1.12 32.79
N GLY A 71 8.96 -2.21 32.36
CA GLY A 71 8.76 -3.54 32.93
C GLY A 71 7.37 -4.13 32.69
N LEU A 72 6.68 -3.68 31.63
CA LEU A 72 5.31 -4.12 31.32
C LEU A 72 5.33 -5.36 30.43
N ASN A 73 4.69 -6.44 30.90
CA ASN A 73 4.56 -7.67 30.12
C ASN A 73 3.51 -7.51 29.01
N VAL A 74 3.96 -7.52 27.76
CA VAL A 74 3.12 -7.41 26.55
C VAL A 74 2.64 -8.77 26.00
N ARG A 75 3.07 -9.90 26.56
CA ARG A 75 2.66 -11.22 26.08
C ARG A 75 1.13 -11.38 26.17
N GLY A 76 0.53 -11.86 25.09
CA GLY A 76 -0.92 -12.00 24.93
C GLY A 76 -1.69 -10.68 24.86
N ALA A 77 -1.02 -9.53 24.82
CA ALA A 77 -1.66 -8.24 24.61
C ALA A 77 -2.13 -8.07 23.16
N THR A 78 -2.92 -7.02 22.93
CA THR A 78 -3.37 -6.62 21.60
C THR A 78 -2.57 -5.40 21.15
N LEU A 79 -2.05 -5.44 19.93
CA LEU A 79 -1.42 -4.30 19.26
C LEU A 79 -2.41 -3.69 18.27
N PHE A 80 -2.58 -2.39 18.31
CA PHE A 80 -3.31 -1.61 17.31
C PHE A 80 -2.28 -0.78 16.54
N THR A 81 -2.19 -0.97 15.23
CA THR A 81 -1.26 -0.23 14.37
C THR A 81 -1.99 0.35 13.18
N THR A 82 -1.67 1.59 12.81
CA THR A 82 -2.36 2.28 11.70
C THR A 82 -1.94 1.78 10.33
N LEU A 83 -0.75 1.17 10.21
CA LEU A 83 -0.21 0.60 8.97
C LEU A 83 0.26 -0.84 9.23
N GLU A 84 0.20 -1.69 8.22
CA GLU A 84 0.71 -3.07 8.28
C GLU A 84 2.17 -3.10 8.78
N PRO A 85 2.48 -3.92 9.80
CA PRO A 85 3.85 -4.07 10.28
C PRO A 85 4.80 -4.56 9.20
N CYS A 86 5.97 -3.95 9.07
CA CYS A 86 6.91 -4.35 8.03
C CYS A 86 7.40 -5.81 8.22
N ALA A 87 7.45 -6.58 7.12
CA ALA A 87 7.98 -7.95 7.07
C ALA A 87 9.45 -8.04 6.62
N ASN A 88 9.99 -6.95 6.09
CA ASN A 88 11.40 -6.85 5.76
C ASN A 88 11.96 -5.56 6.34
N SER A 89 13.29 -5.54 6.43
CA SER A 89 14.02 -4.36 6.85
C SER A 89 14.98 -3.98 5.74
N ARG A 90 14.89 -2.73 5.28
CA ARG A 90 15.93 -2.14 4.42
C ARG A 90 17.22 -1.85 5.19
N THR A 91 17.20 -2.03 6.51
CA THR A 91 18.33 -1.78 7.41
C THR A 91 18.71 -3.08 8.13
N ARG A 92 19.74 -3.06 8.99
CA ARG A 92 20.10 -4.20 9.83
C ARG A 92 19.13 -4.46 11.00
N ARG A 93 18.04 -3.70 11.12
CA ARG A 93 17.05 -3.86 12.21
C ARG A 93 16.12 -5.04 11.92
N VAL A 94 15.66 -5.72 12.96
CA VAL A 94 14.65 -6.78 12.86
C VAL A 94 13.30 -6.18 12.40
N PRO A 95 12.58 -6.79 11.44
CA PRO A 95 11.27 -6.32 10.99
C PRO A 95 10.22 -6.26 12.11
N CYS A 96 9.26 -5.34 12.01
CA CYS A 96 8.21 -5.19 13.03
C CYS A 96 7.39 -6.47 13.22
N ALA A 97 7.02 -7.15 12.13
CA ALA A 97 6.25 -8.40 12.21
C ALA A 97 6.97 -9.48 13.05
N GLU A 98 8.28 -9.61 12.88
CA GLU A 98 9.11 -10.56 13.65
C GLU A 98 9.23 -10.15 15.13
N LEU A 99 9.42 -8.86 15.41
CA LEU A 99 9.48 -8.34 16.77
C LEU A 99 8.17 -8.53 17.52
N ILE A 100 7.03 -8.25 16.87
CA ILE A 100 5.70 -8.42 17.44
C ILE A 100 5.44 -9.90 17.79
N ALA A 101 5.75 -10.80 16.86
CA ALA A 101 5.65 -12.24 17.09
C ALA A 101 6.56 -12.71 18.24
N SER A 102 7.81 -12.24 18.26
CA SER A 102 8.80 -12.59 19.29
C SER A 102 8.42 -12.06 20.69
N ALA A 103 7.81 -10.87 20.76
CA ALA A 103 7.27 -10.29 21.98
C ALA A 103 6.07 -11.08 22.52
N GLY A 104 5.49 -11.98 21.72
CA GLY A 104 4.35 -12.81 22.08
C GLY A 104 3.04 -12.04 22.13
N ILE A 105 2.89 -10.97 21.34
CA ILE A 105 1.61 -10.28 21.13
C ILE A 105 0.59 -11.31 20.62
N GLY A 106 -0.60 -11.34 21.23
CA GLY A 106 -1.62 -12.34 20.92
C GLY A 106 -2.51 -11.95 19.74
N GLU A 107 -2.75 -10.64 19.58
CA GLU A 107 -3.65 -10.11 18.55
C GLU A 107 -3.13 -8.79 17.99
N VAL A 108 -3.28 -8.56 16.68
CA VAL A 108 -2.89 -7.32 16.00
C VAL A 108 -4.07 -6.80 15.17
N HIS A 109 -4.44 -5.55 15.41
CA HIS A 109 -5.44 -4.80 14.65
C HIS A 109 -4.72 -3.84 13.69
N ILE A 110 -5.06 -3.89 12.41
CA ILE A 110 -4.38 -3.15 11.35
C ILE A 110 -5.35 -2.13 10.72
N GLY A 111 -4.93 -0.86 10.67
CA GLY A 111 -5.68 0.23 10.03
C GLY A 111 -5.65 0.16 8.52
N GLU A 112 -4.46 0.16 7.93
CA GLU A 112 -4.25 0.10 6.50
C GLU A 112 -3.17 -0.93 6.17
N TYR A 113 -3.32 -1.62 5.03
CA TYR A 113 -2.27 -2.49 4.54
C TYR A 113 -1.20 -1.68 3.81
N ASP A 114 0.07 -2.10 3.88
CA ASP A 114 1.15 -1.30 3.33
C ASP A 114 0.95 -1.17 1.80
N PRO A 115 0.89 0.06 1.25
CA PRO A 115 0.75 0.27 -0.19
C PRO A 115 2.00 -0.11 -0.98
N ASN A 116 3.13 -0.34 -0.30
CA ASN A 116 4.34 -0.86 -0.91
C ASN A 116 4.14 -2.33 -1.29
N PRO A 117 4.12 -2.71 -2.57
CA PRO A 117 3.91 -4.10 -2.98
C PRO A 117 5.02 -5.07 -2.52
N GLN A 118 6.17 -4.55 -2.09
CA GLN A 118 7.24 -5.37 -1.49
C GLN A 118 6.98 -5.74 -0.04
N ILE A 119 6.02 -5.07 0.61
CA ILE A 119 5.62 -5.29 2.01
C ILE A 119 4.18 -5.78 2.08
N TYR A 120 3.31 -5.31 1.18
CA TYR A 120 1.89 -5.62 1.15
C TYR A 120 1.61 -7.08 1.48
N ARG A 121 0.83 -7.30 2.54
CA ARG A 121 0.41 -8.60 3.09
C ARG A 121 1.53 -9.49 3.62
N ARG A 122 2.81 -9.16 3.45
CA ARG A 122 3.93 -9.97 3.95
C ARG A 122 4.04 -9.87 5.46
N GLY A 123 3.82 -8.68 6.02
CA GLY A 123 3.83 -8.45 7.48
C GLY A 123 2.70 -9.19 8.15
N TRP A 124 1.51 -9.01 7.59
CA TRP A 124 0.31 -9.74 7.97
C TRP A 124 0.53 -11.26 7.92
N LYS A 125 1.10 -11.77 6.81
CA LYS A 125 1.36 -13.20 6.63
C LYS A 125 2.35 -13.72 7.68
N GLN A 126 3.45 -13.01 7.89
CA GLN A 126 4.46 -13.39 8.87
C GLN A 126 3.84 -13.48 10.27
N LEU A 127 3.04 -12.49 10.69
CA LEU A 127 2.34 -12.52 11.98
C LEU A 127 1.39 -13.71 12.10
N ARG A 128 0.57 -13.96 11.06
CA ARG A 128 -0.35 -15.10 11.01
C ARG A 128 0.39 -16.42 11.15
N ASP A 129 1.48 -16.60 10.41
CA ASP A 129 2.26 -17.83 10.39
C ASP A 129 2.95 -18.09 11.76
N HIS A 130 3.11 -17.05 12.59
CA HIS A 130 3.56 -17.14 13.99
C HIS A 130 2.40 -17.28 15.00
N GLY A 131 1.17 -17.47 14.55
CA GLY A 131 0.00 -17.70 15.40
C GLY A 131 -0.60 -16.45 16.03
N VAL A 132 -0.27 -15.26 15.53
CA VAL A 132 -0.87 -14.00 15.98
C VAL A 132 -2.26 -13.83 15.36
N ALA A 133 -3.28 -13.56 16.17
CA ALA A 133 -4.62 -13.26 15.68
C ALA A 133 -4.62 -11.90 14.97
N LEU A 134 -5.29 -11.79 13.81
CA LEU A 134 -5.28 -10.57 13.01
C LEU A 134 -6.70 -10.06 12.79
N ARG A 135 -6.88 -8.76 12.98
CA ARG A 135 -8.14 -8.03 12.75
C ARG A 135 -7.88 -6.77 11.96
N ASP A 136 -8.87 -6.33 11.21
CA ASP A 136 -8.87 -5.00 10.60
C ASP A 136 -9.47 -3.99 11.58
N PHE A 137 -9.04 -2.72 11.48
CA PHE A 137 -9.79 -1.63 12.07
C PHE A 137 -11.21 -1.59 11.49
N PRO A 138 -12.19 -1.03 12.22
CA PRO A 138 -13.49 -0.74 11.65
C PRO A 138 -13.39 0.18 10.42
N ALA A 139 -14.29 0.02 9.45
CA ALA A 139 -14.21 0.67 8.14
C ALA A 139 -14.01 2.20 8.21
N ASP A 140 -14.70 2.89 9.11
CA ASP A 140 -14.57 4.34 9.29
C ASP A 140 -13.22 4.76 9.89
N LEU A 141 -12.64 3.93 10.76
CA LEU A 141 -11.30 4.15 11.30
C LEU A 141 -10.20 3.76 10.32
N ARG A 142 -10.45 2.82 9.40
CA ARG A 142 -9.53 2.53 8.28
C ARG A 142 -9.39 3.73 7.36
N GLU A 143 -10.51 4.38 7.02
CA GLU A 143 -10.50 5.61 6.23
C GLU A 143 -9.71 6.72 6.96
N SER A 144 -9.92 6.86 8.27
CA SER A 144 -9.17 7.82 9.10
C SER A 144 -7.66 7.50 9.15
N ALA A 145 -7.29 6.22 9.24
CA ALA A 145 -5.89 5.78 9.19
C ALA A 145 -5.26 6.06 7.82
N HIS A 146 -5.99 5.80 6.73
CA HIS A 146 -5.57 6.12 5.37
C HIS A 146 -5.32 7.62 5.18
N GLN A 147 -6.23 8.47 5.67
CA GLN A 147 -6.07 9.92 5.62
C GLN A 147 -4.86 10.40 6.43
N ALA A 148 -4.58 9.79 7.59
CA ALA A 148 -3.38 10.09 8.36
C ALA A 148 -2.10 9.71 7.58
N GLY A 149 -2.11 8.57 6.88
CA GLY A 149 -0.99 8.03 6.10
C GLY A 149 -0.88 8.51 4.64
N HIS A 150 -1.81 9.34 4.15
CA HIS A 150 -2.02 9.58 2.71
C HIS A 150 -0.76 10.00 1.93
N ASN A 151 0.15 10.77 2.54
CA ASN A 151 1.40 11.19 1.91
C ASN A 151 2.33 10.00 1.61
N PHE A 152 2.31 8.96 2.44
CA PHE A 152 3.05 7.73 2.21
C PHE A 152 2.46 6.92 1.06
N THR A 153 1.13 6.79 1.01
CA THR A 153 0.45 6.04 -0.06
C THR A 153 0.69 6.66 -1.43
N LYS A 154 0.77 8.00 -1.52
CA LYS A 154 1.15 8.71 -2.75
C LYS A 154 2.49 8.24 -3.33
N LEU A 155 3.44 7.77 -2.51
CA LEU A 155 4.74 7.28 -2.98
C LEU A 155 4.65 5.98 -3.79
N PHE A 156 3.58 5.20 -3.62
CA PHE A 156 3.39 3.91 -4.28
C PHE A 156 2.30 3.93 -5.35
N THR A 157 1.52 5.02 -5.42
CA THR A 157 0.56 5.28 -6.48
C THR A 157 1.06 6.32 -7.49
N ARG A 158 2.32 6.78 -7.37
CA ARG A 158 2.95 7.71 -8.30
C ARG A 158 4.39 7.30 -8.65
N GLY A 159 4.80 7.58 -9.87
CA GLY A 159 6.17 7.48 -10.36
C GLY A 159 6.61 8.79 -11.00
N TYR A 160 7.89 9.13 -10.86
CA TYR A 160 8.47 10.38 -11.36
C TYR A 160 9.63 10.13 -12.32
N GLY A 161 9.86 11.09 -13.23
CA GLY A 161 11.00 11.11 -14.13
C GLY A 161 10.68 10.75 -15.57
N MET A 162 11.49 11.30 -16.49
CA MET A 162 11.39 11.09 -17.94
C MET A 162 11.51 9.61 -18.35
N SER A 163 12.22 8.79 -17.57
CA SER A 163 12.26 7.34 -17.73
C SER A 163 12.57 6.69 -16.39
N ALA A 164 11.74 5.74 -15.98
CA ALA A 164 11.89 5.02 -14.71
C ALA A 164 11.07 3.72 -14.73
N GLY A 165 10.96 3.06 -13.59
CA GLY A 165 10.13 1.88 -13.42
C GLY A 165 9.53 1.82 -12.03
N ALA A 166 8.39 1.14 -11.91
CA ALA A 166 7.69 0.95 -10.66
C ALA A 166 7.06 -0.43 -10.64
N LYS A 167 7.05 -1.01 -9.44
CA LYS A 167 6.17 -2.12 -9.10
C LYS A 167 5.11 -1.57 -8.17
N PHE A 168 3.84 -1.88 -8.44
CA PHE A 168 2.71 -1.50 -7.60
C PHE A 168 1.62 -2.57 -7.66
N ASP A 169 0.83 -2.67 -6.60
CA ASP A 169 -0.39 -3.48 -6.61
C ASP A 169 -1.49 -2.66 -7.28
N PHE A 170 -1.92 -3.08 -8.47
CA PHE A 170 -2.94 -2.33 -9.20
C PHE A 170 -4.32 -2.44 -8.54
N THR A 171 -4.56 -3.34 -7.59
CA THR A 171 -5.88 -3.49 -6.95
C THR A 171 -6.12 -2.50 -5.80
N GLN A 172 -5.07 -1.97 -5.18
CA GLN A 172 -5.18 -1.20 -3.93
C GLN A 172 -5.74 0.23 -4.09
N ASN A 173 -5.78 0.77 -5.31
CA ASN A 173 -6.32 2.10 -5.60
C ASN A 173 -7.26 2.08 -6.82
N GLY A 174 -8.02 1.00 -6.96
CA GLY A 174 -8.91 0.81 -8.11
C GLY A 174 -8.18 0.90 -9.44
N GLY A 175 -6.98 0.32 -9.54
CA GLY A 175 -6.16 0.36 -10.74
C GLY A 175 -5.27 1.57 -10.88
N ARG A 176 -5.44 2.64 -10.09
CA ARG A 176 -4.87 3.95 -10.43
C ARG A 176 -3.41 4.13 -10.01
N PHE A 177 -2.60 4.57 -10.97
CA PHE A 177 -1.21 4.97 -10.77
C PHE A 177 -0.91 6.23 -11.62
N THR A 178 -0.17 7.22 -11.10
CA THR A 178 0.18 8.44 -11.85
C THR A 178 1.65 8.43 -12.24
N ILE A 179 1.97 8.76 -13.48
CA ILE A 179 3.35 9.02 -13.92
C ILE A 179 3.49 10.52 -14.15
N ALA A 180 4.51 11.17 -13.58
CA ALA A 180 4.77 12.60 -13.77
C ALA A 180 6.24 12.85 -14.11
N VAL A 181 6.54 14.02 -14.70
CA VAL A 181 7.92 14.39 -15.03
C VAL A 181 8.75 14.59 -13.76
N ASP A 182 8.19 15.24 -12.75
CA ASP A 182 8.83 15.52 -11.46
C ASP A 182 7.77 15.64 -10.33
N GLU A 183 8.22 15.97 -9.12
CA GLU A 183 7.39 16.06 -7.92
C GLU A 183 6.62 17.39 -7.78
N ASP A 184 6.91 18.38 -8.62
CA ASP A 184 6.40 19.75 -8.48
C ASP A 184 4.90 19.83 -8.82
N GLU A 185 4.20 20.70 -8.09
CA GLU A 185 2.77 20.92 -8.31
C GLU A 185 2.53 21.59 -9.67
N GLY A 186 1.74 20.94 -10.53
CA GLY A 186 1.49 21.38 -11.91
C GLY A 186 2.44 20.80 -12.95
N SER A 187 3.39 19.94 -12.57
CA SER A 187 4.22 19.20 -13.51
C SER A 187 3.38 18.29 -14.42
N PRO A 188 3.72 18.16 -15.72
CA PRO A 188 3.03 17.25 -16.63
C PRO A 188 2.90 15.84 -16.07
N ALA A 189 1.66 15.33 -16.03
CA ALA A 189 1.35 14.04 -15.44
C ALA A 189 0.28 13.26 -16.21
N TRP A 190 0.37 11.94 -16.14
CA TRP A 190 -0.53 10.98 -16.76
C TRP A 190 -1.14 10.07 -15.69
N GLY A 191 -2.45 10.14 -15.54
CA GLY A 191 -3.21 9.17 -14.75
C GLY A 191 -3.40 7.88 -15.55
N THR A 192 -2.86 6.78 -15.05
CA THR A 192 -3.03 5.42 -15.60
C THR A 192 -4.03 4.65 -14.72
N GLU A 193 -4.81 3.76 -15.32
CA GLU A 193 -5.65 2.82 -14.58
C GLU A 193 -5.46 1.40 -15.13
N TRP A 194 -5.31 0.41 -14.24
CA TRP A 194 -4.97 -0.95 -14.61
C TRP A 194 -5.94 -1.97 -14.00
N SER A 195 -6.39 -2.95 -14.77
CA SER A 195 -7.27 -4.03 -14.26
C SER A 195 -6.81 -5.40 -14.70
N ASN A 196 -7.18 -6.42 -13.91
CA ASN A 196 -6.76 -7.79 -14.14
C ASN A 196 -7.29 -8.36 -15.47
N CYS A 197 -6.42 -9.03 -16.23
CA CYS A 197 -6.76 -9.82 -17.42
C CYS A 197 -6.18 -11.26 -17.35
N GLY A 198 -5.63 -11.65 -16.18
CA GLY A 198 -4.97 -12.92 -15.93
C GLY A 198 -3.46 -12.80 -15.71
N ALA A 199 -2.78 -13.93 -15.49
CA ALA A 199 -1.37 -13.95 -15.06
C ALA A 199 -0.33 -13.49 -16.11
N ARG A 200 -0.74 -13.27 -17.36
CA ARG A 200 0.19 -12.95 -18.48
C ARG A 200 -0.07 -11.62 -19.16
N ALA A 201 -1.14 -10.93 -18.76
CA ALA A 201 -1.53 -9.67 -19.36
C ALA A 201 -2.42 -8.86 -18.41
N ILE A 202 -2.41 -7.55 -18.59
CA ILE A 202 -3.19 -6.60 -17.80
C ILE A 202 -3.92 -5.65 -18.75
N TYR A 203 -5.11 -5.20 -18.39
CA TYR A 203 -5.78 -4.15 -19.14
C TYR A 203 -5.28 -2.79 -18.66
N LEU A 204 -4.93 -1.92 -19.61
CA LEU A 204 -4.63 -0.50 -19.37
C LEU A 204 -5.84 0.32 -19.80
N TYR A 205 -6.38 1.16 -18.94
CA TYR A 205 -7.56 1.98 -19.20
C TYR A 205 -7.17 3.45 -19.36
N GLY A 206 -7.78 4.06 -20.37
CA GLY A 206 -7.75 5.51 -20.56
C GLY A 206 -9.06 6.19 -20.16
N GLY A 207 -10.02 5.46 -19.58
CA GLY A 207 -11.39 5.92 -19.33
C GLY A 207 -12.26 6.10 -20.59
N GLN A 208 -11.65 6.42 -21.73
CA GLN A 208 -12.30 6.57 -23.04
C GLN A 208 -11.34 6.16 -24.17
N SER A 209 -11.89 5.78 -25.32
CA SER A 209 -11.09 5.60 -26.54
C SER A 209 -10.40 6.90 -26.92
N GLY A 210 -9.23 6.80 -27.55
CA GLY A 210 -8.44 7.96 -27.93
C GLY A 210 -7.41 8.39 -26.89
N ILE A 211 -7.33 7.76 -25.72
CA ILE A 211 -6.32 8.06 -24.69
C ILE A 211 -5.24 6.98 -24.61
N VAL A 212 -5.61 5.72 -24.84
CA VAL A 212 -4.71 4.57 -24.69
C VAL A 212 -4.59 3.77 -25.98
N ALA A 213 -3.41 3.20 -26.22
CA ALA A 213 -3.10 2.33 -27.35
C ALA A 213 -2.19 1.18 -26.92
N LEU A 214 -2.17 0.11 -27.71
CA LEU A 214 -1.16 -0.94 -27.66
C LEU A 214 -0.15 -0.68 -28.78
N ALA A 215 1.14 -0.54 -28.44
CA ALA A 215 2.20 -0.49 -29.43
C ALA A 215 2.44 -1.89 -29.98
N ARG A 216 1.72 -2.25 -31.05
CA ARG A 216 1.81 -3.58 -31.65
C ARG A 216 3.20 -3.78 -32.23
N TYR A 217 3.79 -4.96 -31.96
CA TYR A 217 5.10 -5.39 -32.44
C TYR A 217 6.31 -4.63 -31.89
N ALA A 218 6.12 -3.70 -30.95
CA ALA A 218 7.22 -3.07 -30.22
C ALA A 218 7.40 -3.75 -28.85
N GLU A 219 8.64 -4.13 -28.56
CA GLU A 219 9.07 -4.62 -27.26
C GLU A 219 9.98 -3.61 -26.56
N GLN A 220 10.63 -2.72 -27.29
CA GLN A 220 11.49 -1.65 -26.74
C GLN A 220 10.93 -0.26 -27.08
N PHE A 221 11.22 0.73 -26.24
CA PHE A 221 10.70 2.08 -26.45
C PHE A 221 11.22 2.73 -27.74
N ASP A 222 12.48 2.47 -28.09
CA ASP A 222 13.12 3.04 -29.27
C ASP A 222 12.59 2.47 -30.59
N GLU A 223 11.79 1.40 -30.56
CA GLU A 223 11.11 0.85 -31.75
C GLU A 223 9.82 1.62 -32.10
N ILE A 224 9.38 2.50 -31.20
CA ILE A 224 8.22 3.36 -31.42
C ILE A 224 8.78 4.73 -31.80
N ASP A 225 8.82 5.07 -33.08
CA ASP A 225 9.34 6.37 -33.51
C ASP A 225 8.30 7.48 -33.29
N ASP A 226 7.05 7.22 -33.73
CA ASP A 226 5.93 8.15 -33.65
C ASP A 226 4.77 7.55 -32.84
N PRO A 227 4.63 7.93 -31.55
CA PRO A 227 3.52 7.47 -30.71
C PRO A 227 2.14 7.99 -31.14
N ASP A 228 2.06 9.10 -31.88
CA ASP A 228 0.79 9.66 -32.36
C ASP A 228 0.19 8.76 -33.46
N ALA A 229 1.01 7.97 -34.17
CA ALA A 229 0.60 7.07 -35.25
C ALA A 229 -0.02 5.74 -34.76
N LEU A 230 -0.05 5.48 -33.45
CA LEU A 230 -0.63 4.26 -32.89
C LEU A 230 -2.16 4.22 -33.00
N ASP A 231 -2.72 3.01 -32.93
CA ASP A 231 -4.17 2.80 -32.93
C ASP A 231 -4.76 3.01 -31.52
N TYR A 232 -5.30 4.21 -31.29
CA TYR A 232 -6.01 4.60 -30.06
C TYR A 232 -7.52 4.28 -30.10
N GLY A 233 -7.99 3.41 -31.01
CA GLY A 233 -9.41 3.08 -31.15
C GLY A 233 -10.01 2.35 -29.95
N HIS A 234 -9.18 1.75 -29.10
CA HIS A 234 -9.60 0.97 -27.94
C HIS A 234 -9.57 1.79 -26.65
N HIS A 235 -10.56 1.59 -25.77
CA HIS A 235 -10.61 2.24 -24.46
C HIS A 235 -9.87 1.46 -23.35
N SER A 236 -9.54 0.18 -23.60
CA SER A 236 -8.94 -0.76 -22.64
C SER A 236 -8.02 -1.80 -23.31
N PRO A 237 -6.92 -1.40 -23.98
CA PRO A 237 -6.01 -2.36 -24.59
C PRO A 237 -5.46 -3.37 -23.57
N LYS A 238 -5.37 -4.63 -24.01
CA LYS A 238 -4.72 -5.72 -23.27
C LYS A 238 -3.22 -5.66 -23.50
N ILE A 239 -2.46 -5.41 -22.44
CA ILE A 239 -1.00 -5.32 -22.46
C ILE A 239 -0.42 -6.60 -21.89
N ALA A 240 0.21 -7.42 -22.74
CA ALA A 240 0.91 -8.62 -22.30
C ALA A 240 2.23 -8.27 -21.61
N VAL A 241 2.73 -9.17 -20.75
CA VAL A 241 4.10 -9.05 -20.23
C VAL A 241 5.08 -9.04 -21.40
N GLY A 242 5.95 -8.02 -21.44
CA GLY A 242 6.89 -7.73 -22.52
C GLY A 242 6.40 -6.66 -23.49
N SER A 243 5.11 -6.40 -23.56
CA SER A 243 4.51 -5.42 -24.49
C SER A 243 4.42 -4.02 -23.90
N ILE A 244 4.24 -3.03 -24.79
CA ILE A 244 4.16 -1.62 -24.44
C ILE A 244 2.74 -1.10 -24.66
N GLY A 245 2.12 -0.59 -23.59
CA GLY A 245 0.93 0.26 -23.67
C GLY A 245 1.36 1.71 -23.77
N VAL A 246 0.63 2.53 -24.52
CA VAL A 246 0.92 3.96 -24.66
C VAL A 246 -0.30 4.74 -24.22
N MET A 247 -0.08 5.79 -23.44
CA MET A 247 -1.13 6.76 -23.12
C MET A 247 -0.75 8.13 -23.64
N ARG A 248 -1.75 8.92 -24.00
CA ARG A 248 -1.57 10.30 -24.44
C ARG A 248 -2.51 11.25 -23.72
N ASN A 249 -2.05 12.49 -23.53
CA ASN A 249 -2.83 13.62 -23.05
C ASN A 249 -2.35 14.91 -23.75
N GLU A 250 -2.75 16.06 -23.23
CA GLU A 250 -2.35 17.38 -23.76
C GLU A 250 -0.85 17.67 -23.67
N HIS A 251 -0.12 17.02 -22.75
CA HIS A 251 1.31 17.22 -22.56
C HIS A 251 2.19 16.31 -23.44
N GLY A 252 1.62 15.27 -24.04
CA GLY A 252 2.33 14.30 -24.86
C GLY A 252 1.97 12.86 -24.49
N HIS A 253 2.98 11.99 -24.48
CA HIS A 253 2.83 10.54 -24.38
C HIS A 253 3.59 9.95 -23.19
N VAL A 254 3.06 8.87 -22.64
CA VAL A 254 3.81 7.96 -21.77
C VAL A 254 3.73 6.54 -22.33
N LEU A 255 4.90 5.98 -22.62
CA LEU A 255 5.07 4.60 -23.07
C LEU A 255 5.34 3.74 -21.84
N CYS A 256 4.53 2.72 -21.60
CA CYS A 256 4.59 1.86 -20.42
C CYS A 256 4.80 0.39 -20.84
N LYS A 257 5.99 -0.15 -20.58
CA LYS A 257 6.30 -1.57 -20.78
C LYS A 257 5.93 -2.36 -19.54
N VAL A 258 5.08 -3.37 -19.67
CA VAL A 258 4.78 -4.30 -18.58
C VAL A 258 5.89 -5.36 -18.51
N THR A 259 6.64 -5.40 -17.42
CA THR A 259 7.78 -6.32 -17.27
C THR A 259 7.47 -7.55 -16.43
N ALA A 260 6.51 -7.45 -15.50
CA ALA A 260 6.05 -8.59 -14.71
C ALA A 260 4.62 -8.37 -14.21
N ILE A 261 3.89 -9.49 -14.04
CA ILE A 261 2.59 -9.57 -13.40
C ILE A 261 2.68 -10.71 -12.41
N GLU A 262 2.68 -10.41 -11.12
CA GLU A 262 2.99 -11.38 -10.06
C GLU A 262 1.84 -11.45 -9.05
N PRO A 263 1.33 -12.66 -8.73
CA PRO A 263 0.33 -12.81 -7.68
C PRO A 263 0.93 -12.37 -6.33
N THR A 264 0.14 -11.63 -5.57
CA THR A 264 0.42 -11.38 -4.16
C THR A 264 -0.08 -12.60 -3.37
N GLU A 265 0.65 -13.07 -2.36
CA GLU A 265 0.22 -14.22 -1.54
C GLU A 265 -1.12 -13.91 -0.85
N ASP A 266 -2.17 -14.67 -1.18
CA ASP A 266 -3.56 -14.44 -0.74
C ASP A 266 -4.08 -15.61 0.13
N TYR A 267 -4.91 -15.34 1.13
CA TYR A 267 -5.82 -16.36 1.70
C TYR A 267 -7.22 -15.76 1.93
N GLY A 268 -8.16 -16.11 1.05
CA GLY A 268 -9.58 -15.77 1.12
C GLY A 268 -10.19 -15.16 -0.14
N GLY A 269 -9.39 -14.80 -1.15
CA GLY A 269 -9.86 -14.25 -2.42
C GLY A 269 -8.94 -14.56 -3.60
N THR A 270 -9.42 -14.35 -4.81
CA THR A 270 -8.74 -14.67 -6.10
C THR A 270 -8.02 -13.46 -6.72
N GLY A 271 -7.52 -12.50 -5.94
CA GLY A 271 -7.60 -11.10 -6.37
C GLY A 271 -6.32 -10.32 -6.61
N HIS A 272 -5.28 -10.47 -5.79
CA HIS A 272 -4.21 -9.47 -5.74
C HIS A 272 -3.04 -9.84 -6.63
N VAL A 273 -2.70 -8.93 -7.55
CA VAL A 273 -1.63 -9.11 -8.52
C VAL A 273 -0.88 -7.79 -8.63
N SER A 274 0.41 -7.81 -8.36
CA SER A 274 1.27 -6.67 -8.61
C SER A 274 1.68 -6.61 -10.07
N VAL A 275 1.76 -5.40 -10.61
CA VAL A 275 2.32 -5.15 -11.94
C VAL A 275 3.64 -4.41 -11.77
N THR A 276 4.65 -4.84 -12.52
CA THR A 276 5.89 -4.09 -12.69
C THR A 276 5.90 -3.49 -14.08
N ILE A 277 6.12 -2.19 -14.14
CA ILE A 277 6.23 -1.44 -15.40
C ILE A 277 7.54 -0.66 -15.44
N ASN A 278 8.06 -0.48 -16.65
CA ASN A 278 8.99 0.60 -16.97
C ASN A 278 8.25 1.62 -17.82
N TRP A 279 8.64 2.88 -17.76
CA TRP A 279 8.07 3.92 -18.62
C TRP A 279 9.11 4.84 -19.23
N GLN A 280 8.70 5.49 -20.32
CA GLN A 280 9.37 6.64 -20.94
C GLN A 280 8.31 7.71 -21.27
N ILE A 281 8.55 8.94 -20.82
CA ILE A 281 7.74 10.11 -21.16
C ILE A 281 8.28 10.72 -22.44
N ARG A 282 7.38 11.10 -23.34
CA ARG A 282 7.66 11.86 -24.56
C ARG A 282 6.76 13.09 -24.58
N LEU A 283 7.34 14.23 -24.21
CA LEU A 283 6.64 15.50 -24.24
C LEU A 283 6.37 15.93 -25.69
N ARG A 284 5.25 16.63 -25.88
CA ARG A 284 4.88 17.20 -27.18
C ARG A 284 5.62 18.50 -27.47
#